data_AF-A0A382J548-F1
#
_entry.id   AF-A0A382J548-F1
#
_cell.length_a   1.000
_cell.length_b   1.000
_cell.length_c   1.000
_cell.angle_alpha   90.00
_cell.angle_beta   90.00
_cell.angle_gamma   90.00
#
_symmetry.space_group_name_H-M   'P 1'
#
loop_
_entity.id
_entity.type
_entity.pdbx_description
1 polymer ?
#
loop_
_entity_poly.entity_id
_entity_poly.type
_entity_poly.pdbx_seq_one_letter_code
_entity_poly.pdbx_strand_id
1 'polypeptide(L)' 'MLNKKKVLFICTGNACRSQIAHGLLRDMAPDQFDVFSAGSHPSRV' A
#
# COMPACT_ATOMS: atom_id res chain seq x y z
N MET A 1 -15.78 0.65 -16.42
CA MET A 1 -14.83 0.92 -15.33
C MET A 1 -13.57 0.13 -15.62
N LEU A 2 -12.40 0.76 -15.75
CA LEU A 2 -11.15 0.03 -15.93
C LEU A 2 -10.90 -0.84 -14.69
N ASN A 3 -10.58 -2.11 -14.91
CA ASN A 3 -10.30 -3.07 -13.85
C ASN A 3 -8.92 -2.74 -13.25
N LYS A 4 -8.90 -1.91 -12.19
CA LYS A 4 -7.66 -1.49 -11.52
C LYS A 4 -6.92 -2.72 -10.98
N LYS A 5 -5.60 -2.73 -11.13
CA LYS A 5 -4.77 -3.82 -10.59
C LYS A 5 -4.65 -3.65 -9.08
N LYS A 6 -4.81 -4.73 -8.33
CA LYS A 6 -4.67 -4.70 -6.87
C LYS A 6 -3.21 -4.93 -6.48
N VAL A 7 -2.69 -4.11 -5.57
CA VAL A 7 -1.31 -4.20 -5.07
C VAL A 7 -1.30 -4.16 -3.55
N LEU A 8 -0.58 -5.08 -2.91
CA LEU A 8 -0.38 -5.12 -1.47
C LEU A 8 1.11 -4.96 -1.12
N PHE A 9 1.44 -3.89 -0.40
CA PHE A 9 2.77 -3.69 0.15
C PHE A 9 2.88 -4.26 1.57
N ILE A 10 3.87 -5.12 1.81
CA ILE A 10 4.07 -5.78 3.10
C ILE A 10 5.41 -5.35 3.71
N CYS A 11 5.39 -4.99 4.99
CA CYS A 11 6.60 -4.92 5.81
C CYS A 11 6.31 -5.49 7.21
N THR A 12 7.29 -5.63 8.10
CA THR A 12 7.03 -6.21 9.43
C THR A 12 5.98 -5.40 10.22
N GLY A 13 6.21 -4.10 10.39
CA GLY A 13 5.42 -3.26 11.28
C GLY A 13 4.20 -2.53 10.69
N ASN A 14 3.92 -2.64 9.39
CA ASN A 14 2.96 -1.77 8.69
C ASN A 14 3.06 -0.25 9.03
N ALA A 15 4.24 0.24 9.38
CA ALA A 15 4.40 1.58 9.97
C ALA A 15 5.36 2.52 9.24
N CYS A 16 6.16 2.00 8.30
CA CYS A 16 7.15 2.81 7.57
C CYS A 16 7.15 2.46 6.08
N ARG A 17 7.98 1.49 5.66
CA ARG A 17 8.16 1.13 4.24
C ARG A 17 6.86 0.86 3.48
N SER A 18 5.95 0.04 4.04
CA SER A 18 4.69 -0.28 3.36
C SER A 18 3.69 0.87 3.34
N GLN A 19 3.74 1.80 4.31
CA GLN A 19 2.92 3.01 4.31
C GLN A 19 3.43 4.04 3.29
N ILE A 20 4.75 4.24 3.22
CA ILE A 20 5.38 5.11 2.21
C ILE A 20 5.05 4.61 0.81
N ALA A 21 5.23 3.31 0.54
CA ALA A 21 4.92 2.72 -0.75
C ALA A 21 3.43 2.84 -1.11
N HIS A 22 2.53 2.65 -0.14
CA HIS A 22 1.09 2.84 -0.34
C HIS A 22 0.78 4.28 -0.79
N GLY A 23 1.27 5.27 -0.04
CA GLY A 23 1.03 6.69 -0.33
C GLY A 23 1.55 7.08 -1.71
N LEU A 24 2.80 6.70 -2.02
CA LEU A 24 3.42 7.02 -3.31
C LEU A 24 2.66 6.40 -4.48
N LEU A 25 2.35 5.10 -4.47
CA LEU A 25 1.67 4.48 -5.61
C LEU A 25 0.23 5.00 -5.78
N ARG A 26 -0.46 5.29 -4.67
CA ARG A 26 -1.81 5.86 -4.69
C ARG A 26 -1.82 7.25 -5.33
N ASP A 27 -0.78 8.06 -5.10
CA ASP A 27 -0.63 9.40 -5.68
C ASP A 27 -0.17 9.35 -7.14
N MET A 28 0.81 8.48 -7.46
CA MET A 28 1.41 8.41 -8.79
C MET A 28 0.48 7.78 -9.85
N ALA A 29 -0.41 6.87 -9.46
CA ALA A 29 -1.23 6.12 -10.42
C ALA A 29 -2.63 5.75 -9.88
N PRO A 30 -3.42 6.74 -9.42
CA PRO A 30 -4.72 6.51 -8.76
C PRO A 30 -5.73 5.80 -9.66
N ASP A 31 -5.64 5.96 -10.98
CA ASP A 31 -6.58 5.37 -11.94
C ASP A 31 -6.17 3.97 -12.41
N GLN A 32 -4.96 3.52 -12.07
CA GLN A 32 -4.43 2.22 -12.53
C GLN A 32 -4.43 1.16 -11.42
N PHE A 33 -4.33 1.56 -10.15
CA PHE A 33 -4.15 0.64 -9.03
C PHE A 33 -5.10 0.87 -7.85
N ASP A 34 -5.57 -0.24 -7.28
CA ASP A 34 -6.10 -0.28 -5.91
C ASP A 34 -4.97 -0.70 -4.97
N VAL A 35 -4.56 0.20 -4.10
CA VAL A 35 -3.35 0.06 -3.29
C VAL A 35 -3.69 -0.29 -1.84
N PHE A 36 -3.01 -1.28 -1.29
CA PHE A 36 -3.17 -1.76 0.09
C PHE A 36 -1.81 -1.86 0.79
N SER A 37 -1.80 -1.82 2.11
CA SER A 37 -0.61 -2.11 2.92
C SER A 37 -0.96 -3.03 4.08
N ALA A 38 -0.01 -3.89 4.48
CA ALA A 38 -0.14 -4.76 5.64
C ALA A 38 1.21 -4.94 6.36
N GLY A 39 1.18 -5.67 7.47
CA GLY A 39 2.38 -6.17 8.11
C GLY A 39 2.16 -7.43 8.91
N SER A 40 3.23 -8.21 9.07
CA SER A 40 3.20 -9.49 9.78
C SER A 40 3.10 -9.31 11.30
N HIS A 41 3.64 -8.21 11.83
CA HIS A 41 3.52 -7.78 13.22
C HIS A 41 3.23 -6.28 13.24
N PRO A 42 2.00 -5.85 12.92
CA PRO A 42 1.64 -4.45 12.83
C PRO A 42 2.00 -3.71 14.12
N SER A 43 2.68 -2.58 13.95
CA SER A 43 3.01 -1.69 15.06
C SER A 43 1.76 -0.94 15.50
N ARG A 44 1.74 -0.52 16.78
CA ARG A 44 0.64 0.26 17.37
C ARG A 44 0.95 1.76 17.48
N VAL A 45 2.04 2.20 16.86
CA VAL A 45 2.47 3.61 16.87
C VAL A 45 1.48 4.48 16.12
#